data_AF-A0A9Q3KAA7-F1
#
_entry.id   AF-A0A9Q3KAA7-F1
#
_cell.length_a   1.000
_cell.length_b   1.000
_cell.length_c   1.000
_cell.angle_alpha   90.00
_cell.angle_beta   90.00
_cell.angle_gamma   90.00
#
_symmetry.space_group_name_H-M   'P 1'
#
loop_
_entity.id
_entity.type
_entity.pdbx_description
1 polymer ?
#
loop_
_entity_poly.entity_id
_entity_poly.type
_entity_poly.pdbx_seq_one_letter_code
_entity_poly.pdbx_strand_id
1 'polypeptide(L)'
;MKQSECLSLNDSNYILYPINLPPSSSYIRSHYTATHRAINSLLSSHRICLTGTPIDNTIYDLLGIISFITQRQSPAQDNWEPFILSSLSKGSNDILHLALRHLSLGRTKTTHLESLPTISHHYELLPLKPRMQKEYSTLNKEFLSSKSKGPGEYSRNINELQICCNHHIMLNTIAEAHLEYHEGRSTQDYSPTIT
;
A
#
# COMPACT_ATOMS: atom_id res chain seq x y z
N MET A 1 -20.41 7.24 -3.49
CA MET A 1 -19.23 8.15 -3.56
C MET A 1 -19.32 9.13 -2.41
N LYS A 2 -18.55 8.92 -1.32
CA LYS A 2 -18.45 9.92 -0.25
C LYS A 2 -17.27 10.82 -0.56
N GLN A 3 -17.55 12.10 -0.77
CA GLN A 3 -16.55 13.15 -0.91
C GLN A 3 -15.79 13.25 0.42
N SER A 4 -14.49 13.02 0.38
CA SER A 4 -13.60 13.33 1.49
C SER A 4 -13.48 14.86 1.56
N GLU A 5 -14.14 15.48 2.53
CA GLU A 5 -14.08 16.92 2.74
C GLU A 5 -12.66 17.34 3.13
N CYS A 6 -11.97 18.04 2.21
CA CYS A 6 -10.83 18.86 2.55
C CYS A 6 -11.34 20.03 3.39
N LEU A 7 -11.12 19.98 4.71
CA LEU A 7 -11.39 21.09 5.60
C LEU A 7 -10.43 22.24 5.28
N SER A 8 -10.87 23.13 4.40
CA SER A 8 -10.30 24.45 4.20
C SER A 8 -10.51 25.25 5.48
N LEU A 9 -9.51 25.25 6.36
CA LEU A 9 -9.47 26.21 7.46
C LEU A 9 -9.38 27.60 6.84
N ASN A 10 -10.40 28.42 7.11
CA ASN A 10 -10.51 29.81 6.69
C ASN A 10 -9.18 30.54 6.88
N ASP A 11 -8.72 31.27 5.84
CA ASP A 11 -7.42 31.93 5.66
C ASP A 11 -6.36 31.14 4.84
N SER A 12 -6.70 30.87 3.58
CA SER A 12 -5.90 30.88 2.33
C SER A 12 -4.39 30.58 2.31
N ASN A 13 -3.81 29.80 3.23
CA ASN A 13 -2.36 29.56 3.23
C ASN A 13 -1.91 28.18 3.75
N TYR A 14 -2.85 27.29 4.06
CA TYR A 14 -2.58 26.00 4.68
C TYR A 14 -3.29 24.87 3.94
N ILE A 15 -2.55 23.82 3.57
CA ILE A 15 -3.12 22.54 3.16
C ILE A 15 -2.90 21.55 4.30
N LEU A 16 -3.99 21.14 4.92
CA LEU A 16 -4.01 20.01 5.85
C LEU A 16 -4.48 18.79 5.08
N TYR A 17 -3.64 17.75 5.00
CA TYR A 17 -4.01 16.51 4.33
C TYR A 17 -3.88 15.31 5.28
N PRO A 18 -5.00 14.64 5.64
CA PRO A 18 -4.95 13.40 6.39
C PRO A 18 -4.55 12.25 5.46
N ILE A 19 -3.42 11.61 5.75
CA ILE A 19 -2.90 10.47 4.99
C ILE A 19 -3.48 9.16 5.51
N ASN A 20 -3.96 9.10 6.77
CA ASN A 20 -4.47 7.86 7.39
C ASN A 20 -5.89 8.03 7.99
N LEU A 21 -6.91 7.87 7.16
CA LEU A 21 -8.11 7.08 7.53
C LEU A 21 -7.88 5.65 6.95
N PRO A 22 -8.62 4.59 7.35
CA PRO A 22 -8.20 3.18 7.61
C PRO A 22 -7.16 2.50 6.66
N PRO A 23 -6.54 1.35 7.04
CA PRO A 23 -5.30 0.79 6.45
C PRO A 23 -5.25 0.57 4.93
N SER A 24 -6.35 0.75 4.20
CA SER A 24 -6.43 0.68 2.74
C SER A 24 -6.16 2.01 2.02
N SER A 25 -5.92 3.14 2.71
CA SER A 25 -5.91 4.45 2.05
C SER A 25 -4.78 5.39 2.43
N SER A 26 -3.53 4.96 2.31
CA SER A 26 -2.42 5.91 2.14
C SER A 26 -2.49 6.52 0.72
N TYR A 27 -3.08 7.72 0.64
CA TYR A 27 -3.32 8.44 -0.62
C TYR A 27 -2.06 9.12 -1.19
N ILE A 28 -1.08 9.41 -0.34
CA ILE A 28 0.22 9.98 -0.70
C ILE A 28 1.29 8.92 -0.42
N ARG A 29 1.29 7.85 -1.24
CA ARG A 29 2.27 6.75 -1.13
C ARG A 29 3.52 6.96 -1.98
N SER A 30 3.42 7.65 -3.10
CA SER A 30 4.59 7.84 -3.94
C SER A 30 4.41 9.07 -4.80
N HIS A 31 5.52 9.74 -5.09
CA HIS A 31 5.56 10.87 -6.00
C HIS A 31 5.07 10.54 -7.41
N TYR A 32 5.05 9.25 -7.77
CA TYR A 32 4.53 8.78 -9.04
C TYR A 32 2.99 8.73 -9.12
N THR A 33 2.28 8.76 -7.98
CA THR A 33 0.82 8.61 -7.97
C THR A 33 0.11 9.86 -8.48
N ALA A 34 -1.01 9.68 -9.19
CA ALA A 34 -1.82 10.78 -9.71
C ALA A 34 -2.34 11.70 -8.59
N THR A 35 -2.73 11.11 -7.45
CA THR A 35 -3.17 11.82 -6.25
C THR A 35 -2.06 12.72 -5.68
N HIS A 36 -0.84 12.20 -5.57
CA HIS A 36 0.30 12.99 -5.11
C HIS A 36 0.59 14.17 -6.04
N ARG A 37 0.55 13.96 -7.37
CA ARG A 37 0.74 15.05 -8.34
C ARG A 37 -0.36 16.10 -8.25
N ALA A 38 -1.62 15.69 -8.12
CA ALA A 38 -2.74 16.61 -7.99
C ALA A 38 -2.63 17.46 -6.71
N ILE A 39 -2.36 16.83 -5.57
CA ILE A 39 -2.18 17.52 -4.29
C ILE A 39 -0.96 18.46 -4.33
N ASN A 40 0.14 18.04 -4.95
CA ASN A 40 1.33 18.88 -5.09
C ASN A 40 1.12 20.09 -6.01
N SER A 41 0.15 20.05 -6.92
CA SER A 41 -0.19 21.19 -7.78
C SER A 41 -0.91 22.32 -7.03
N LEU A 42 -1.45 22.04 -5.83
CA LEU A 42 -2.12 23.04 -5.02
C LEU A 42 -1.11 24.02 -4.42
N LEU A 43 -1.32 25.31 -4.66
CA LEU A 43 -0.50 26.38 -4.10
C LEU A 43 -0.85 26.57 -2.62
N SER A 44 0.16 26.52 -1.76
CA SER A 44 0.01 26.79 -0.35
C SER A 44 1.33 27.29 0.24
N SER A 45 1.24 28.20 1.20
CA SER A 45 2.39 28.69 1.95
C SER A 45 2.88 27.65 2.97
N HIS A 46 1.97 26.83 3.50
CA HIS A 46 2.29 25.80 4.48
C HIS A 46 1.55 24.50 4.17
N ARG A 47 2.20 23.37 4.42
CA ARG A 47 1.65 22.04 4.16
C ARG A 47 1.84 21.16 5.38
N ILE A 48 0.75 20.59 5.85
CA ILE A 48 0.72 19.73 7.04
C ILE A 48 0.18 18.37 6.61
N CYS A 49 0.97 17.34 6.90
CA CYS A 49 0.62 15.95 6.66
C CYS A 49 0.32 15.27 7.99
N LEU A 50 -0.86 14.65 8.12
CA LEU A 50 -1.21 13.83 9.28
C LEU A 50 -1.16 12.35 8.89
N THR A 51 -0.21 11.60 9.45
CA THR A 51 -0.08 10.15 9.24
C THR A 51 0.06 9.43 10.57
N GLY A 52 -0.57 8.26 10.69
CA GLY A 52 -0.40 7.35 11.83
C GLY A 52 0.77 6.39 11.65
N THR A 53 1.13 6.07 10.41
CA THR A 53 2.25 5.20 10.00
C THR A 53 2.92 5.84 8.79
N PRO A 54 4.07 6.51 8.96
CA PRO A 54 4.70 7.27 7.87
C PRO A 54 5.36 6.38 6.80
N ILE A 55 5.57 5.08 7.09
CA ILE A 55 6.15 4.11 6.16
C ILE A 55 5.23 2.89 6.17
N ASP A 56 4.57 2.63 5.05
CA ASP A 56 3.69 1.47 4.91
C ASP A 56 4.42 0.31 4.21
N ASN A 57 5.23 0.57 3.17
CA ASN A 57 5.88 -0.50 2.40
C ASN A 57 7.30 -0.18 1.92
N THR A 58 7.59 1.06 1.53
CA THR A 58 8.87 1.42 0.91
C THR A 58 9.38 2.79 1.36
N ILE A 59 10.68 3.03 1.18
CA ILE A 59 11.29 4.36 1.41
C ILE A 59 10.67 5.46 0.54
N TYR A 60 10.09 5.10 -0.62
CA TYR A 60 9.39 6.02 -1.50
C TYR A 60 8.12 6.60 -0.88
N ASP A 61 7.48 5.88 0.04
CA ASP A 61 6.36 6.40 0.84
C ASP A 61 6.82 7.61 1.66
N LEU A 62 7.97 7.47 2.30
CA LEU A 62 8.53 8.56 3.08
C LEU A 62 9.02 9.72 2.21
N LEU A 63 9.66 9.44 1.08
CA LEU A 63 10.10 10.47 0.14
C LEU A 63 8.92 11.27 -0.42
N GLY A 64 7.77 10.62 -0.67
CA GLY A 64 6.53 11.29 -1.05
C GLY A 64 5.98 12.21 0.04
N ILE A 65 6.07 11.80 1.31
CA ILE A 65 5.65 12.67 2.42
C ILE A 65 6.60 13.88 2.55
N ILE A 66 7.91 13.63 2.47
CA ILE A 66 8.92 14.69 2.54
C ILE A 66 8.70 15.69 1.40
N SER A 67 8.57 15.22 0.15
CA SER A 67 8.37 16.11 -0.99
C SER A 67 7.09 16.93 -0.91
N PHE A 68 6.01 16.36 -0.36
CA PHE A 68 4.78 17.10 -0.12
C PHE A 68 4.98 18.24 0.89
N ILE A 69 5.65 17.97 2.02
CA ILE A 69 5.88 18.96 3.09
C ILE A 69 6.88 20.03 2.64
N THR A 70 7.97 19.63 1.97
CA THR A 70 9.09 20.52 1.64
C THR A 70 8.86 21.32 0.38
N GLN A 71 7.80 21.08 -0.39
CA GLN A 71 7.57 21.73 -1.68
C GLN A 71 7.57 23.26 -1.55
N ARG A 72 8.75 23.85 -1.69
CA ARG A 72 8.97 25.28 -1.88
C ARG A 72 8.68 25.60 -3.33
N GLN A 73 8.36 26.87 -3.59
CA GLN A 73 7.97 27.41 -4.89
C GLN A 73 9.05 27.32 -5.99
N SER A 74 10.13 26.57 -5.81
CA SER A 74 11.23 26.43 -6.79
C SER A 74 11.41 24.97 -7.23
N PRO A 75 11.27 24.66 -8.53
CA PRO A 75 11.37 23.31 -9.07
C PRO A 75 12.80 22.73 -9.09
N ALA A 76 13.81 23.49 -8.65
CA ALA A 76 15.22 23.15 -8.86
C ALA A 76 15.96 22.57 -7.63
N GLN A 77 15.37 22.55 -6.43
CA GLN A 77 16.17 22.51 -5.19
C GLN A 77 16.00 21.29 -4.27
N ASP A 78 14.99 20.43 -4.47
CA ASP A 78 14.61 19.42 -3.47
C ASP A 78 14.68 17.98 -3.98
N ASN A 79 15.80 17.57 -4.61
CA ASN A 79 16.02 16.15 -4.89
C ASN A 79 16.61 15.45 -3.65
N TRP A 80 15.75 15.21 -2.65
CA TRP A 80 16.11 14.52 -1.40
C TRP A 80 16.43 13.04 -1.59
N GLU A 81 15.86 12.44 -2.64
CA GLU A 81 15.97 11.03 -2.99
C GLU A 81 17.44 10.53 -3.05
N PRO A 82 18.35 11.10 -3.86
CA PRO A 82 19.73 10.63 -3.94
C PRO A 82 20.50 10.78 -2.61
N PHE A 83 20.21 11.82 -1.83
CA PHE A 83 20.89 12.05 -0.54
C PHE A 83 20.47 11.00 0.50
N ILE A 84 19.18 10.72 0.60
CA ILE A 84 18.64 9.71 1.52
C ILE A 84 19.04 8.30 1.06
N LEU A 85 18.85 7.97 -0.22
CA LEU A 85 19.19 6.65 -0.75
C LEU A 85 20.69 6.34 -0.66
N SER A 86 21.57 7.32 -0.89
CA SER A 86 23.02 7.13 -0.75
C SER A 86 23.49 6.96 0.69
N SER A 87 22.78 7.55 1.67
CA SER A 87 23.04 7.30 3.09
C SER A 87 22.62 5.88 3.47
N LEU A 88 21.43 5.47 3.05
CA LEU A 88 20.86 4.15 3.34
C LEU A 88 21.70 3.02 2.70
N SER A 89 22.20 3.22 1.48
CA SER A 89 23.07 2.22 0.82
C SER A 89 24.41 2.03 1.53
N LYS A 90 24.87 3.04 2.28
CA LYS A 90 26.04 2.96 3.16
C LYS A 90 25.72 2.42 4.56
N GLY A 91 24.47 2.05 4.82
CA GLY A 91 24.00 1.57 6.12
C GLY A 91 23.85 2.66 7.19
N SER A 92 23.94 3.94 6.83
CA SER A 92 23.73 5.05 7.77
C SER A 92 22.31 5.62 7.62
N ASN A 93 21.66 5.81 8.77
CA ASN A 93 20.34 6.43 8.88
C ASN A 93 20.42 7.88 9.39
N ASP A 94 21.62 8.43 9.60
CA ASP A 94 21.80 9.70 10.33
C ASP A 94 21.16 10.87 9.59
N ILE A 95 21.35 10.91 8.28
CA ILE A 95 20.74 11.88 7.38
C ILE A 95 19.21 11.82 7.45
N LEU A 96 18.67 10.60 7.46
CA LEU A 96 17.24 10.38 7.51
C LEU A 96 16.67 10.79 8.87
N HIS A 97 17.33 10.42 9.97
CA HIS A 97 16.94 10.84 11.31
C HIS A 97 17.01 12.36 11.48
N LEU A 98 18.03 13.01 10.91
CA LEU A 98 18.15 14.46 10.94
C LEU A 98 17.00 15.12 10.18
N ALA A 99 16.67 14.64 8.97
CA ALA A 99 15.55 15.16 8.21
C ALA A 99 14.21 14.97 8.96
N LEU A 100 13.95 13.74 9.44
CA LEU A 100 12.73 13.41 10.17
C LEU A 100 12.58 14.19 11.47
N ARG A 101 13.68 14.50 12.17
CA ARG A 101 13.67 15.30 13.39
C ARG A 101 13.10 16.70 13.17
N HIS A 102 13.26 17.28 11.98
CA HIS A 102 12.78 18.62 11.66
C HIS A 102 11.42 18.61 10.94
N LEU A 103 11.08 17.50 10.26
CA LEU A 103 9.87 17.40 9.44
C LEU A 103 8.72 16.66 10.12
N SER A 104 9.01 15.81 11.11
CA SER A 104 8.02 14.94 11.74
C SER A 104 7.92 15.18 13.24
N LEU A 105 6.69 15.15 13.73
CA LEU A 105 6.38 15.14 15.15
C LEU A 105 5.57 13.88 15.46
N GLY A 106 6.21 12.90 16.10
CA GLY A 106 5.58 11.66 16.56
C GLY A 106 5.74 11.49 18.06
N ARG A 107 4.75 10.84 18.70
CA ARG A 107 4.80 10.46 20.12
C ARG A 107 4.56 8.96 20.25
N THR A 108 5.30 8.31 21.14
CA THR A 108 5.04 6.90 21.46
C THR A 108 4.00 6.79 22.56
N LYS A 109 3.15 5.78 22.48
CA LYS A 109 2.14 5.50 23.52
C LYS A 109 2.77 5.29 24.90
N THR A 110 3.98 4.73 24.94
CA THR A 110 4.75 4.47 26.16
C THR A 110 5.27 5.71 26.87
N THR A 111 5.45 6.83 26.15
CA THR A 111 6.04 8.06 26.73
C THR A 111 5.00 9.08 27.18
N HIS A 112 3.74 8.97 26.73
CA HIS A 112 2.72 10.01 26.90
C HIS A 112 1.41 9.53 27.52
N LEU A 113 1.21 8.23 27.68
CA LEU A 113 -0.01 7.68 28.26
C LEU A 113 0.36 6.79 29.45
N GLU A 114 0.24 7.35 30.65
CA GLU A 114 0.30 6.59 31.89
C GLU A 114 -0.97 5.71 31.96
N SER A 115 -0.82 4.40 32.14
CA SER A 115 -1.89 3.38 32.33
C SER A 115 -2.55 2.70 31.10
N LEU A 116 -1.87 2.57 29.95
CA LEU A 116 -2.37 1.66 28.91
C LEU A 116 -2.15 0.18 29.28
N PRO A 117 -3.11 -0.71 29.00
CA PRO A 117 -2.90 -2.15 29.11
C PRO A 117 -1.72 -2.62 28.24
N THR A 118 -0.94 -3.55 28.77
CA THR A 118 0.16 -4.17 28.01
C THR A 118 -0.39 -4.95 26.83
N ILE A 119 0.13 -4.68 25.63
CA ILE A 119 -0.16 -5.48 24.44
C ILE A 119 0.70 -6.74 24.51
N SER A 120 0.07 -7.92 24.58
CA SER A 120 0.74 -9.21 24.41
C SER A 120 0.45 -9.78 23.03
N HIS A 121 1.48 -10.27 22.35
CA HIS A 121 1.34 -10.97 21.08
C HIS A 121 1.45 -12.47 21.31
N HIS A 122 0.42 -13.22 20.93
CA HIS A 122 0.40 -14.67 20.99
C HIS A 122 0.35 -15.21 19.56
N TYR A 123 1.31 -16.07 19.22
CA TYR A 123 1.36 -16.75 17.93
C TYR A 123 1.10 -18.22 18.14
N GLU A 124 0.08 -18.75 17.46
CA GLU A 124 -0.25 -20.17 17.50
C GLU A 124 0.00 -20.77 16.11
N LEU A 125 0.84 -21.80 16.07
CA LEU A 125 1.11 -22.54 14.84
C LEU A 125 0.04 -23.61 14.66
N LEU A 126 -0.77 -23.46 13.61
CA LEU A 126 -1.85 -24.38 13.31
C LEU A 126 -1.41 -25.40 12.24
N PRO A 127 -1.54 -26.71 12.48
CA PRO A 127 -1.29 -27.70 11.44
C PRO A 127 -2.39 -27.65 10.39
N LEU A 128 -2.02 -27.85 9.12
CA LEU A 128 -2.99 -28.03 8.04
C LEU A 128 -3.74 -29.35 8.22
N LYS A 129 -5.06 -29.32 8.00
CA LYS A 129 -5.88 -30.55 7.94
C LYS A 129 -5.41 -31.42 6.76
N PRO A 130 -5.53 -32.75 6.84
CA PRO A 130 -5.01 -33.66 5.79
C PRO A 130 -5.47 -33.33 4.37
N ARG A 131 -6.74 -32.94 4.21
CA ARG A 131 -7.30 -32.50 2.92
C ARG A 131 -6.60 -31.25 2.38
N MET A 132 -6.48 -30.21 3.21
CA MET A 132 -5.82 -28.94 2.84
C MET A 132 -4.34 -29.17 2.57
N GLN A 133 -3.69 -30.06 3.33
CA GLN A 133 -2.28 -30.38 3.12
C GLN A 133 -2.04 -31.02 1.74
N LYS A 134 -2.95 -31.90 1.28
CA LYS A 134 -2.87 -32.49 -0.06
C LYS A 134 -3.06 -31.42 -1.14
N GLU A 135 -4.08 -30.58 -1.02
CA GLU A 135 -4.38 -29.50 -1.97
C GLU A 135 -3.22 -28.48 -2.03
N TYR A 136 -2.74 -28.02 -0.87
CA TYR A 136 -1.57 -27.16 -0.75
C TYR A 136 -0.33 -27.79 -1.39
N SER A 137 -0.08 -29.08 -1.16
CA SER A 137 1.07 -29.79 -1.74
C SER A 137 1.00 -29.84 -3.27
N THR A 138 -0.19 -30.00 -3.84
CA THR A 138 -0.40 -29.95 -5.28
C THR A 138 -0.11 -28.55 -5.83
N LEU A 139 -0.76 -27.52 -5.28
CA LEU A 139 -0.55 -26.12 -5.69
C LEU A 139 0.91 -25.70 -5.55
N ASN A 140 1.59 -26.12 -4.48
CA ASN A 140 2.99 -25.77 -4.24
C ASN A 140 3.91 -26.47 -5.25
N LYS A 141 3.63 -27.73 -5.63
CA LYS A 141 4.39 -28.42 -6.69
C LYS A 141 4.20 -27.73 -8.04
N GLU A 142 2.97 -27.35 -8.37
CA GLU A 142 2.65 -26.62 -9.60
C GLU A 142 3.38 -25.27 -9.63
N PHE A 143 3.31 -24.51 -8.54
CA PHE A 143 4.04 -23.25 -8.37
C PHE A 143 5.55 -23.42 -8.58
N LEU A 144 6.18 -24.39 -7.90
CA LEU A 144 7.62 -24.63 -8.03
C LEU A 144 8.02 -25.13 -9.42
N SER A 145 7.14 -25.87 -10.08
CA SER A 145 7.36 -26.36 -11.46
C SER A 145 7.16 -25.27 -12.51
N SER A 146 6.41 -24.22 -12.21
CA SER A 146 6.20 -23.09 -13.10
C SER A 146 7.49 -22.27 -13.23
N LYS A 147 8.27 -22.54 -14.28
CA LYS A 147 9.42 -21.71 -14.63
C LYS A 147 8.93 -20.40 -15.25
N SER A 148 9.11 -19.30 -14.51
CA SER A 148 9.03 -17.90 -14.95
C SER A 148 7.94 -17.59 -15.98
N LYS A 149 6.68 -17.65 -15.55
CA LYS A 149 5.61 -16.91 -16.22
C LYS A 149 5.45 -15.59 -15.46
N GLY A 150 5.18 -14.48 -16.16
CA GLY A 150 5.42 -13.11 -15.70
C GLY A 150 4.87 -12.72 -14.30
N PRO A 151 5.20 -11.53 -13.79
CA PRO A 151 4.92 -11.11 -12.40
C PRO A 151 3.45 -11.25 -11.94
N GLY A 152 2.48 -11.22 -12.86
CA GLY A 152 1.07 -11.46 -12.56
C GLY A 152 0.74 -12.89 -12.15
N GLU A 153 1.40 -13.90 -12.73
CA GLU A 153 1.14 -15.31 -12.39
C GLU A 153 1.75 -15.70 -11.04
N TYR A 154 2.93 -15.16 -10.70
CA TYR A 154 3.52 -15.34 -9.37
C TYR A 154 2.60 -14.84 -8.26
N SER A 155 2.05 -13.63 -8.43
CA SER A 155 1.16 -13.02 -7.45
C SER A 155 -0.13 -13.83 -7.28
N ARG A 156 -0.66 -14.36 -8.38
CA ARG A 156 -1.82 -15.25 -8.36
C ARG A 156 -1.53 -16.54 -7.61
N ASN A 157 -0.43 -17.23 -7.92
CA ASN A 157 -0.09 -18.51 -7.30
C ASN A 157 0.16 -18.36 -5.79
N ILE A 158 0.81 -17.26 -5.36
CA ILE A 158 0.99 -16.95 -3.93
C ILE A 158 -0.37 -16.74 -3.26
N ASN A 159 -1.28 -16.00 -3.90
CA ASN A 159 -2.61 -15.76 -3.36
C ASN A 159 -3.42 -17.07 -3.25
N GLU A 160 -3.33 -17.97 -4.23
CA GLU A 160 -3.99 -19.27 -4.17
C GLU A 160 -3.48 -20.14 -3.00
N LEU A 161 -2.17 -20.15 -2.76
CA LEU A 161 -1.59 -20.80 -1.58
C LEU A 161 -2.08 -20.16 -0.26
N GLN A 162 -2.20 -18.84 -0.21
CA GLN A 162 -2.74 -18.13 0.95
C GLN A 162 -4.22 -18.43 1.20
N ILE A 163 -5.03 -18.47 0.14
CA ILE A 163 -6.46 -18.83 0.24
C ILE A 163 -6.62 -20.27 0.74
N CYS A 164 -5.77 -21.20 0.28
CA CYS A 164 -5.74 -22.58 0.77
C CYS A 164 -5.55 -22.66 2.30
N CYS A 165 -4.64 -21.84 2.84
CA CYS A 165 -4.38 -21.76 4.28
C CYS A 165 -5.52 -21.10 5.07
N ASN A 166 -6.16 -20.07 4.51
CA ASN A 166 -7.16 -19.28 5.23
C ASN A 166 -8.56 -19.89 5.19
N HIS A 167 -9.03 -20.31 4.00
CA HIS A 167 -10.39 -20.81 3.82
C HIS A 167 -10.52 -21.74 2.60
N HIS A 168 -10.23 -23.03 2.80
CA HIS A 168 -10.26 -24.05 1.73
C HIS A 168 -11.56 -24.11 0.91
N ILE A 169 -12.72 -23.73 1.45
CA ILE A 169 -14.00 -23.72 0.71
C ILE A 169 -13.97 -22.65 -0.40
N MET A 170 -13.26 -21.53 -0.20
CA MET A 170 -13.23 -20.44 -1.18
C MET A 170 -12.51 -20.83 -2.47
N LEU A 171 -11.56 -21.78 -2.42
CA LEU A 171 -10.90 -22.27 -3.62
C LEU A 171 -11.88 -22.94 -4.59
N ASN A 172 -12.84 -23.72 -4.08
CA ASN A 172 -13.83 -24.40 -4.91
C ASN A 172 -14.81 -23.39 -5.51
N THR A 173 -15.29 -22.43 -4.72
CA THR A 173 -16.23 -21.40 -5.18
C THR A 173 -15.59 -20.48 -6.24
N ILE A 174 -14.30 -20.16 -6.10
CA ILE A 174 -13.56 -19.37 -7.11
C ILE A 174 -13.35 -20.20 -8.38
N ALA A 175 -13.02 -21.49 -8.26
CA ALA A 175 -12.89 -22.39 -9.41
C ALA A 175 -14.22 -22.54 -10.17
N GLU A 176 -15.34 -22.70 -9.46
CA GLU A 176 -16.70 -22.75 -10.01
C GLU A 176 -17.09 -21.43 -10.70
N ALA A 177 -16.83 -20.28 -10.06
CA ALA A 177 -17.11 -18.96 -10.65
C ALA A 177 -16.26 -18.69 -11.92
N HIS A 178 -15.03 -19.19 -11.98
CA HIS A 178 -14.22 -19.09 -13.19
C HIS A 178 -14.76 -19.97 -14.32
N LEU A 179 -15.29 -21.16 -14.01
CA LEU A 179 -15.93 -22.03 -15.00
C LEU A 179 -17.21 -21.38 -15.54
N GLU A 180 -18.07 -20.84 -14.69
CA GLU A 180 -19.28 -20.11 -15.10
C GLU A 180 -18.97 -18.89 -16.00
N TYR A 181 -17.90 -18.13 -15.69
CA TYR A 181 -17.47 -16.99 -16.49
C TYR A 181 -16.98 -17.40 -17.90
N HIS A 182 -16.36 -18.57 -18.02
CA HIS A 182 -15.88 -19.09 -19.30
C HIS A 182 -16.99 -19.77 -20.12
N GLU A 183 -17.96 -20.43 -19.47
CA GLU A 183 -19.12 -21.03 -20.13
C GLU A 183 -20.15 -19.99 -20.60
N GLY A 184 -20.28 -18.85 -19.89
CA GLY A 184 -21.15 -17.74 -20.28
C GLY A 184 -20.72 -16.97 -21.54
N ARG A 185 -19.60 -17.34 -22.19
CA ARG A 185 -19.07 -16.67 -23.39
C ARG A 185 -19.18 -17.46 -24.69
N SER A 186 -19.76 -18.65 -24.66
CA SER A 186 -20.13 -19.39 -25.87
C SER A 186 -21.58 -19.07 -26.27
N THR A 187 -21.72 -18.42 -27.43
CA THR A 187 -22.95 -18.23 -28.23
C THR A 187 -23.96 -17.16 -27.77
N GLN A 188 -23.70 -15.89 -28.09
CA GLN A 188 -24.76 -15.03 -28.65
C GLN A 188 -24.19 -14.20 -29.81
N ASP A 189 -24.86 -14.35 -30.95
CA ASP A 189 -24.50 -13.85 -32.27
C ASP A 189 -24.34 -12.33 -32.34
N TYR A 190 -23.17 -11.87 -32.78
CA TYR A 190 -23.00 -10.53 -33.33
C TYR A 190 -22.84 -10.68 -34.85
N SER A 191 -23.95 -10.67 -35.58
CA SER A 191 -23.94 -10.37 -37.01
C SER A 191 -23.93 -8.85 -37.18
N PRO A 192 -22.92 -8.23 -37.82
CA PRO A 192 -22.95 -6.82 -38.12
C PRO A 192 -23.85 -6.60 -39.34
N THR A 193 -25.09 -6.18 -39.14
CA THR A 193 -25.90 -5.64 -40.23
C THR A 193 -25.38 -4.24 -40.56
N ILE A 194 -24.58 -4.16 -41.62
CA ILE A 194 -24.27 -2.92 -42.34
C ILE A 194 -25.35 -2.78 -43.42
N THR A 195 -26.33 -1.89 -43.20
CA THR A 195 -26.93 -1.05 -44.25
C THR A 195 -27.57 0.15 -43.56
#